data_AF-A0A7Y5Q675-F1
#
_entry.id   AF-A0A7Y5Q675-F1
#
_cell.length_a   1.000
_cell.length_b   1.000
_cell.length_c   1.000
_cell.angle_alpha   90.00
_cell.angle_beta   90.00
_cell.angle_gamma   90.00
#
_symmetry.space_group_name_H-M   'P 1'
#
loop_
_entity.id
_entity.type
_entity.pdbx_description
1 polymer ?
#
loop_
_entity_poly.entity_id
_entity_poly.type
_entity_poly.pdbx_seq_one_letter_code
_entity_poly.pdbx_strand_id
1 'polypeptide(L)'
;ALRAALSSEEMAELRRVKQRIERERGDLADTTHLDLKIHPGGIMEIEFLAQVLQITAGKTCTPNTLAALAQLAEQGDLTAPEADLLARNYRLFRRLETRLQIVLERSNGLLPLDPDGLAAAAKRLGWSLSEAERRPDQLLADLRARLRAVREIYERRVGLAAGSGEAGP
;
A
#
# COMPACT_ATOMS: atom_id res chain seq x y z
N ALA A 1 26.24 5.14 16.88
CA ALA A 1 26.44 5.71 15.54
C ALA A 1 25.08 5.77 14.86
N LEU A 2 24.50 6.97 14.76
CA LEU A 2 23.23 7.26 14.09
C LEU A 2 23.45 6.94 12.60
N ARG A 3 22.76 5.95 12.02
CA ARG A 3 22.78 5.79 10.57
C ARG A 3 21.91 6.91 10.00
N ALA A 4 22.56 8.03 9.70
CA ALA A 4 21.99 9.15 8.96
C ALA A 4 21.32 8.63 7.69
N ALA A 5 20.30 9.35 7.21
CA ALA A 5 19.44 9.05 6.07
C ALA A 5 20.09 8.14 5.01
N LEU A 6 19.31 7.18 4.49
CA LEU A 6 19.75 6.33 3.39
C LEU A 6 20.30 7.21 2.25
N SER A 7 21.47 6.86 1.75
CA SER A 7 22.07 7.61 0.66
C SER A 7 21.13 7.61 -0.56
N SER A 8 21.24 8.62 -1.41
CA SER A 8 20.49 8.69 -2.67
C SER A 8 20.65 7.41 -3.52
N GLU A 9 21.82 6.78 -3.43
CA GLU A 9 22.12 5.51 -4.09
C GLU A 9 21.43 4.31 -3.44
N GLU A 10 21.45 4.19 -2.10
CA GLU A 10 20.72 3.15 -1.35
C GLU A 10 19.20 3.26 -1.60
N MET A 11 18.66 4.48 -1.63
CA MET A 11 17.25 4.73 -1.97
C MET A 11 16.92 4.39 -3.42
N ALA A 12 17.82 4.69 -4.36
CA ALA A 12 17.65 4.31 -5.76
C ALA A 12 17.65 2.79 -5.93
N GLU A 13 18.52 2.08 -5.21
CA GLU A 13 18.57 0.62 -5.25
C GLU A 13 17.33 -0.02 -4.63
N LEU A 14 16.84 0.48 -3.50
CA LEU A 14 15.57 0.01 -2.91
C LEU A 14 14.38 0.23 -3.86
N ARG A 15 14.33 1.38 -4.56
CA ARG A 15 13.33 1.64 -5.61
C ARG A 15 13.46 0.68 -6.79
N ARG A 16 14.69 0.34 -7.21
CA ARG A 16 14.94 -0.65 -8.28
C ARG A 16 14.47 -2.05 -7.87
N VAL A 17 14.75 -2.47 -6.64
CA VAL A 17 14.28 -3.77 -6.12
C VAL A 17 12.74 -3.81 -6.10
N LYS A 18 12.09 -2.75 -5.60
CA LYS A 18 10.62 -2.63 -5.65
C LYS A 18 10.08 -2.74 -7.08
N GLN A 19 10.63 -1.97 -8.02
CA GLN A 19 10.21 -1.99 -9.42
C GLN A 19 10.40 -3.36 -10.07
N ARG A 20 11.49 -4.07 -9.73
CA ARG A 20 11.70 -5.44 -10.22
C ARG A 20 10.62 -6.39 -9.70
N ILE A 21 10.32 -6.35 -8.40
CA ILE A 21 9.26 -7.20 -7.82
C ILE A 21 7.90 -6.86 -8.43
N GLU A 22 7.61 -5.59 -8.71
CA GLU A 22 6.39 -5.16 -9.40
C GLU A 22 6.31 -5.71 -10.83
N ARG A 23 7.40 -5.63 -11.61
CA ARG A 23 7.47 -6.17 -12.98
C ARG A 23 7.37 -7.69 -13.02
N GLU A 24 7.99 -8.38 -12.07
CA GLU A 24 7.94 -9.84 -11.97
C GLU A 24 6.55 -10.36 -11.54
N ARG A 25 5.75 -9.52 -10.86
CA ARG A 25 4.44 -9.90 -10.31
C ARG A 25 3.24 -9.41 -11.11
N GLY A 26 3.38 -8.46 -12.04
CA GLY A 26 2.23 -8.04 -12.83
C GLY A 26 2.54 -7.30 -14.12
N ASP A 27 1.77 -7.65 -15.15
CA ASP A 27 1.37 -6.70 -16.18
C ASP A 27 0.49 -5.63 -15.52
N LEU A 28 1.10 -4.54 -15.06
CA LEU A 28 0.39 -3.35 -14.53
C LEU A 28 -0.53 -2.69 -15.58
N ALA A 29 -0.50 -3.18 -16.83
CA ALA A 29 -1.36 -2.78 -17.92
C ALA A 29 -2.67 -3.61 -18.01
N ASP A 30 -2.89 -4.58 -17.11
CA ASP A 30 -4.15 -5.31 -17.06
C ASP A 30 -5.28 -4.36 -16.64
N THR A 31 -6.09 -3.93 -17.61
CA THR A 31 -7.27 -3.08 -17.39
C THR A 31 -8.50 -3.89 -16.95
N THR A 32 -8.39 -5.22 -16.97
CA THR A 32 -9.49 -6.14 -16.64
C THR A 32 -9.49 -6.54 -15.16
N HIS A 33 -8.37 -6.37 -14.47
CA HIS A 33 -8.23 -6.70 -13.05
C HIS A 33 -7.47 -5.63 -12.26
N LEU A 34 -7.78 -5.54 -10.97
CA LEU A 34 -7.05 -4.73 -10.00
C LEU A 34 -6.37 -5.64 -8.97
N ASP A 35 -5.04 -5.60 -8.95
CA ASP A 35 -4.23 -6.25 -7.92
C ASP A 35 -3.93 -5.27 -6.78
N LEU A 36 -4.66 -5.37 -5.66
CA LEU A 36 -4.46 -4.51 -4.49
C LEU A 36 -3.10 -4.67 -3.82
N LYS A 37 -2.39 -5.77 -4.08
CA LYS A 37 -1.08 -6.03 -3.51
C LYS A 37 -0.01 -5.19 -4.19
N ILE A 38 0.03 -5.22 -5.52
CA ILE A 38 1.10 -4.60 -6.32
C ILE A 38 0.73 -3.24 -6.90
N HIS A 39 -0.56 -2.87 -6.95
CA HIS A 39 -0.98 -1.58 -7.50
C HIS A 39 -0.32 -0.41 -6.74
N PRO A 40 0.01 0.72 -7.40
CA PRO A 40 0.44 1.94 -6.73
C PRO A 40 -0.56 2.38 -5.64
N GLY A 41 -0.07 2.61 -4.43
CA GLY A 41 -0.88 2.86 -3.23
C GLY A 41 -1.42 1.60 -2.55
N GLY A 42 -1.07 0.41 -3.06
CA GLY A 42 -1.51 -0.88 -2.56
C GLY A 42 -0.74 -1.36 -1.34
N ILE A 43 -0.94 -2.64 -1.00
CA ILE A 43 -0.37 -3.26 0.20
C ILE A 43 1.15 -3.16 0.23
N MET A 44 1.82 -3.51 -0.87
CA MET A 44 3.28 -3.53 -0.92
C MET A 44 3.90 -2.15 -0.72
N GLU A 45 3.24 -1.06 -1.15
CA GLU A 45 3.76 0.28 -0.90
C GLU A 45 3.68 0.68 0.57
N ILE A 46 2.61 0.27 1.28
CA ILE A 46 2.50 0.50 2.72
C ILE A 46 3.61 -0.26 3.47
N GLU A 47 3.84 -1.51 3.09
CA GLU A 47 4.88 -2.37 3.70
C GLU A 47 6.27 -1.80 3.46
N PHE A 48 6.55 -1.42 2.21
CA PHE A 48 7.82 -0.84 1.84
C PHE A 48 8.05 0.50 2.54
N LEU A 49 7.04 1.38 2.59
CA LEU A 49 7.13 2.64 3.31
C LEU A 49 7.46 2.42 4.79
N ALA A 50 6.76 1.50 5.46
CA ALA A 50 7.03 1.19 6.86
C ALA A 50 8.47 0.68 7.06
N GLN A 51 8.94 -0.22 6.18
CA GLN A 51 10.30 -0.74 6.23
C GLN A 51 11.37 0.34 6.00
N VAL A 52 11.19 1.19 4.99
CA VAL A 52 12.11 2.31 4.71
C VAL A 52 12.19 3.23 5.92
N LEU A 53 11.05 3.62 6.49
CA LEU A 53 11.02 4.50 7.65
C LEU A 53 11.68 3.88 8.88
N GLN A 54 11.46 2.58 9.12
CA GLN A 54 12.16 1.85 10.20
C GLN A 54 13.68 1.85 10.01
N ILE A 55 14.14 1.64 8.78
CA ILE A 55 15.57 1.66 8.44
C ILE A 55 16.16 3.06 8.65
N THR A 56 15.51 4.11 8.13
CA THR A 56 16.00 5.49 8.25
C THR A 56 15.96 6.00 9.68
N ALA A 57 15.03 5.52 10.50
CA ALA A 57 14.96 5.84 11.93
C ALA A 57 15.94 5.00 12.77
N GLY A 58 16.71 4.08 12.17
CA GLY A 58 17.66 3.21 12.86
C GLY A 58 17.02 2.22 13.82
N LYS A 59 15.78 1.78 13.54
CA LYS A 59 14.97 0.95 14.43
C LYS A 59 15.12 -0.53 14.10
N THR A 60 14.83 -1.38 15.09
CA THR A 60 14.64 -2.82 14.85
C THR A 60 13.44 -3.00 13.93
N CYS A 61 13.68 -3.50 12.73
CA CYS A 61 12.62 -3.77 11.76
C CYS A 61 11.70 -4.87 12.28
N THR A 62 10.49 -4.51 12.72
CA THR A 62 9.43 -5.50 12.91
C THR A 62 8.80 -5.83 11.55
N PRO A 63 8.62 -7.12 11.21
CA PRO A 63 7.94 -7.50 9.98
C PRO A 63 6.43 -7.23 10.03
N ASN A 64 5.87 -6.93 11.22
CA ASN A 64 4.47 -6.61 11.36
C ASN A 64 4.22 -5.14 10.98
N THR A 65 3.68 -4.92 9.78
CA THR A 65 3.38 -3.58 9.23
C THR A 65 2.53 -2.72 10.15
N LEU A 66 1.50 -3.29 10.81
CA LEU A 66 0.64 -2.50 11.71
C LEU A 66 1.39 -2.06 12.97
N ALA A 67 2.23 -2.93 13.53
CA ALA A 67 3.08 -2.58 14.65
C ALA A 67 4.14 -1.54 14.26
N ALA A 68 4.73 -1.67 13.05
CA ALA A 68 5.67 -0.70 12.51
C ALA A 68 5.02 0.70 12.39
N LEU A 69 3.83 0.79 11.78
CA LEU A 69 3.12 2.06 11.61
C LEU A 69 2.79 2.73 12.96
N ALA A 70 2.42 1.95 13.98
CA ALA A 70 2.16 2.47 15.32
C ALA A 70 3.44 3.04 15.96
N GLN A 71 4.54 2.29 15.93
CA GLN A 71 5.83 2.72 16.49
C GLN A 71 6.36 3.98 15.79
N LEU A 72 6.24 4.05 14.47
CA LEU A 72 6.65 5.22 13.68
C LEU A 72 5.83 6.47 14.04
N ALA A 73 4.55 6.31 14.38
CA ALA A 73 3.72 7.42 14.85
C ALA A 73 4.10 7.89 16.25
N GLU A 74 4.32 6.95 17.18
CA GLU A 74 4.74 7.23 18.56
C GLU A 74 6.07 8.00 18.62
N GLN A 75 6.93 7.79 17.62
CA GLN A 75 8.27 8.36 17.54
C GLN A 75 8.33 9.64 16.68
N GLY A 76 7.22 10.02 16.04
CA GLY A 76 7.13 11.23 15.21
C GLY A 76 7.62 11.07 13.76
N ASP A 77 8.06 9.87 13.37
CA ASP A 77 8.44 9.57 11.98
C ASP A 77 7.24 9.59 11.02
N LEU A 78 6.05 9.29 11.55
CA LEU A 78 4.75 9.53 10.90
C LEU A 78 3.88 10.44 11.77
N THR A 79 3.06 11.27 11.12
CA THR A 79 1.98 11.95 11.86
C THR A 79 0.89 10.94 12.23
N ALA A 80 0.18 11.17 13.32
CA ALA A 80 -0.95 10.31 13.72
C ALA A 80 -2.00 10.13 12.60
N PRO A 81 -2.39 11.18 11.84
CA PRO A 81 -3.31 11.02 10.70
C PRO A 81 -2.78 10.12 9.58
N GLU A 82 -1.48 10.19 9.26
CA GLU A 82 -0.88 9.34 8.23
C GLU A 82 -0.85 7.87 8.67
N ALA A 83 -0.38 7.60 9.89
CA ALA A 83 -0.31 6.23 10.41
C ALA A 83 -1.68 5.57 10.47
N ASP A 84 -2.70 6.31 10.90
CA ASP A 84 -4.08 5.86 10.96
C ASP A 84 -4.69 5.62 9.56
N LEU A 85 -4.43 6.51 8.59
CA LEU A 85 -4.83 6.32 7.19
C LEU A 85 -4.18 5.06 6.60
N LEU A 86 -2.87 4.89 6.77
CA LEU A 86 -2.13 3.73 6.29
C LEU A 86 -2.64 2.43 6.94
N ALA A 87 -2.83 2.42 8.26
CA ALA A 87 -3.29 1.25 8.99
C ALA A 87 -4.71 0.83 8.62
N ARG A 88 -5.63 1.78 8.42
CA ARG A 88 -7.00 1.49 7.96
C ARG A 88 -7.01 0.89 6.56
N ASN A 89 -6.28 1.51 5.63
CA ASN A 89 -6.25 1.04 4.25
C ASN A 89 -5.50 -0.30 4.12
N TYR A 90 -4.41 -0.51 4.86
CA TYR A 90 -3.72 -1.81 4.94
C TYR A 90 -4.67 -2.93 5.39
N ARG A 91 -5.43 -2.73 6.49
CA ARG A 91 -6.42 -3.70 6.96
C ARG A 91 -7.53 -3.94 5.95
N LEU A 92 -7.99 -2.89 5.26
CA LEU A 92 -8.98 -3.04 4.19
C LEU A 92 -8.42 -3.89 3.06
N PHE A 93 -7.30 -3.49 2.45
CA PHE A 93 -6.73 -4.16 1.30
C PHE A 93 -6.36 -5.61 1.60
N ARG A 94 -5.77 -5.91 2.77
CA ARG A 94 -5.50 -7.29 3.20
C ARG A 94 -6.78 -8.12 3.32
N ARG A 95 -7.84 -7.57 3.92
CA ARG A 95 -9.14 -8.27 3.99
C ARG A 95 -9.73 -8.51 2.59
N LEU A 96 -9.58 -7.57 1.66
CA LEU A 96 -10.05 -7.72 0.29
C LEU A 96 -9.25 -8.79 -0.45
N GLU A 97 -7.91 -8.70 -0.44
CA GLU A 97 -7.00 -9.68 -1.04
C GLU A 97 -7.32 -11.10 -0.55
N THR A 98 -7.37 -11.31 0.78
CA THR A 98 -7.64 -12.63 1.37
C THR A 98 -9.03 -13.15 0.98
N ARG A 99 -10.05 -12.31 0.96
CA ARG A 99 -11.39 -12.76 0.58
C ARG A 99 -11.54 -12.98 -0.93
N LEU A 100 -10.87 -12.20 -1.77
CA LEU A 100 -10.82 -12.46 -3.21
C LEU A 100 -10.18 -13.83 -3.47
N GLN A 101 -9.13 -14.18 -2.72
CA GLN A 101 -8.50 -15.50 -2.80
C GLN A 101 -9.45 -16.63 -2.38
N ILE A 102 -10.16 -16.47 -1.26
CA ILE A 102 -11.04 -17.51 -0.72
C ILE A 102 -12.34 -17.64 -1.52
N VAL A 103 -13.02 -16.52 -1.81
CA VAL A 103 -14.43 -16.54 -2.24
C VAL A 103 -14.58 -16.57 -3.76
N LEU A 104 -13.58 -16.09 -4.51
CA LEU A 104 -13.56 -16.26 -5.97
C LEU A 104 -12.79 -17.51 -6.40
N GLU A 105 -12.25 -18.29 -5.45
CA GLU A 105 -11.33 -19.41 -5.73
C GLU A 105 -10.14 -18.99 -6.62
N ARG A 106 -9.79 -17.70 -6.56
CA ARG A 106 -8.76 -17.08 -7.38
C ARG A 106 -7.49 -16.95 -6.58
N SER A 107 -6.54 -17.86 -6.79
CA SER A 107 -5.24 -17.87 -6.09
C SER A 107 -4.45 -16.55 -6.24
N ASN A 108 -4.75 -15.74 -7.25
CA ASN A 108 -4.08 -14.47 -7.51
C ASN A 108 -4.62 -13.27 -6.71
N GLY A 109 -5.79 -13.38 -6.05
CA GLY A 109 -6.36 -12.27 -5.26
C GLY A 109 -6.75 -11.03 -6.07
N LEU A 110 -6.94 -11.19 -7.39
CA LEU A 110 -7.26 -10.10 -8.30
C LEU A 110 -8.75 -9.74 -8.26
N LEU A 111 -9.04 -8.43 -8.14
CA LEU A 111 -10.41 -7.91 -8.25
C LEU A 111 -10.77 -7.76 -9.73
N PRO A 112 -11.81 -8.45 -10.25
CA PRO A 112 -12.30 -8.19 -11.60
C PRO A 112 -12.83 -6.75 -11.71
N LEU A 113 -12.59 -6.10 -12.84
CA LEU A 113 -13.05 -4.73 -13.12
C LEU A 113 -14.25 -4.68 -14.08
N ASP A 114 -14.69 -5.83 -14.62
CA ASP A 114 -15.93 -5.92 -15.37
C ASP A 114 -17.15 -5.79 -14.43
N PRO A 115 -18.29 -5.25 -14.92
CA PRO A 115 -19.46 -4.98 -14.08
C PRO A 115 -19.99 -6.21 -13.32
N ASP A 116 -20.02 -7.37 -13.98
CA ASP A 116 -20.54 -8.62 -13.41
C ASP A 116 -19.60 -9.16 -12.33
N GLY A 117 -18.29 -9.13 -12.59
CA GLY A 117 -17.24 -9.51 -11.66
C GLY A 117 -17.19 -8.61 -10.42
N LEU A 118 -17.35 -7.29 -10.59
CA LEU A 118 -17.45 -6.33 -9.49
C LEU A 118 -18.69 -6.59 -8.62
N ALA A 119 -19.87 -6.78 -9.24
CA ALA A 119 -21.09 -7.08 -8.52
C ALA A 119 -21.00 -8.43 -7.76
N ALA A 120 -20.43 -9.44 -8.41
CA ALA A 120 -20.18 -10.75 -7.82
C ALA A 120 -19.21 -10.68 -6.63
N ALA A 121 -18.12 -9.92 -6.75
CA ALA A 121 -17.16 -9.68 -5.67
C ALA A 121 -17.84 -8.93 -4.52
N ALA A 122 -18.59 -7.85 -4.81
CA ALA A 122 -19.25 -7.06 -3.78
C ALA A 122 -20.19 -7.89 -2.88
N LYS A 123 -21.04 -8.71 -3.51
CA LYS A 123 -21.93 -9.64 -2.80
C LYS A 123 -21.17 -10.65 -1.93
N ARG A 124 -20.11 -11.24 -2.48
CA ARG A 124 -19.29 -12.29 -1.85
C ARG A 124 -18.40 -11.80 -0.72
N LEU A 125 -17.92 -10.55 -0.82
CA LEU A 125 -17.06 -9.92 0.18
C LEU A 125 -17.84 -9.49 1.43
N GLY A 126 -19.16 -9.68 1.44
CA GLY A 126 -20.04 -9.20 2.49
C GLY A 126 -19.94 -7.68 2.63
N TRP A 127 -19.72 -6.97 1.51
CA TRP A 127 -19.79 -5.52 1.49
C TRP A 127 -21.24 -5.10 1.72
N SER A 128 -21.67 -5.09 2.98
CA SER A 128 -22.86 -4.37 3.44
C SER A 128 -22.56 -2.87 3.44
N LEU A 129 -22.42 -2.31 2.25
CA LEU A 129 -22.65 -0.90 2.00
C LEU A 129 -24.04 -0.90 1.40
N SER A 130 -25.05 -0.47 2.16
CA SER A 130 -26.41 -0.32 1.66
C SER A 130 -26.47 0.55 0.38
N GLU A 131 -25.37 1.24 0.03
CA GLU A 131 -25.11 2.00 -1.19
C GLU A 131 -24.20 1.31 -2.23
N ALA A 132 -23.23 0.45 -1.88
CA ALA A 132 -22.31 -0.16 -2.86
C ALA A 132 -22.91 -1.34 -3.62
N GLU A 133 -23.92 -2.01 -3.05
CA GLU A 133 -24.73 -2.98 -3.80
C GLU A 133 -25.56 -2.29 -4.92
N ARG A 134 -25.75 -0.96 -4.85
CA ARG A 134 -26.51 -0.18 -5.85
C ARG A 134 -25.64 0.51 -6.90
N ARG A 135 -24.32 0.61 -6.68
CA ARG A 135 -23.38 1.43 -7.48
C ARG A 135 -21.96 0.80 -7.51
N PRO A 136 -21.71 -0.23 -8.33
CA PRO A 136 -20.37 -0.85 -8.45
C PRO A 136 -19.27 0.15 -8.85
N ASP A 137 -19.61 1.17 -9.64
CA ASP A 137 -18.69 2.23 -10.03
C ASP A 137 -18.20 3.09 -8.86
N GLN A 138 -19.07 3.33 -7.88
CA GLN A 138 -18.76 4.18 -6.72
C GLN A 138 -17.77 3.49 -5.78
N LEU A 139 -17.95 2.18 -5.58
CA LEU A 139 -17.00 1.35 -4.86
C LEU A 139 -15.61 1.36 -5.50
N LEU A 140 -15.53 1.18 -6.82
CA LEU A 140 -14.26 1.23 -7.53
C LEU A 140 -13.62 2.61 -7.45
N ALA A 141 -14.43 3.67 -7.52
CA ALA A 141 -13.97 5.05 -7.31
C ALA A 141 -13.41 5.26 -5.90
N ASP A 142 -14.09 4.75 -4.86
CA ASP A 142 -13.64 4.82 -3.47
C ASP A 142 -12.33 4.04 -3.26
N LEU A 143 -12.23 2.85 -3.84
CA LEU A 143 -11.02 2.04 -3.78
C LEU A 143 -9.84 2.74 -4.45
N ARG A 144 -10.05 3.32 -5.63
CA ARG A 144 -9.05 4.15 -6.33
C ARG A 144 -8.67 5.40 -5.53
N ALA A 145 -9.63 6.05 -4.86
CA ALA A 145 -9.35 7.21 -4.00
C ALA A 145 -8.47 6.82 -2.81
N ARG A 146 -8.72 5.67 -2.20
CA ARG A 146 -7.89 5.13 -1.10
C ARG A 146 -6.47 4.80 -1.56
N LEU A 147 -6.33 4.14 -2.71
CA LEU A 147 -5.03 3.86 -3.33
C LEU A 147 -4.25 5.16 -3.57
N ARG A 148 -4.90 6.18 -4.16
CA ARG A 148 -4.27 7.51 -4.35
C ARG A 148 -3.81 8.14 -3.04
N ALA A 149 -4.65 8.14 -2.01
CA ALA A 149 -4.29 8.71 -0.71
C ALA A 149 -3.08 8.02 -0.06
N VAL A 150 -2.96 6.70 -0.20
CA VAL A 150 -1.78 5.96 0.25
C VAL A 150 -0.55 6.35 -0.57
N ARG A 151 -0.71 6.42 -1.89
CA ARG A 151 0.37 6.77 -2.81
C ARG A 151 0.93 8.18 -2.54
N GLU A 152 0.08 9.15 -2.25
CA GLU A 152 0.49 10.52 -1.90
C GLU A 152 1.37 10.55 -0.63
N ILE A 153 1.02 9.78 0.40
CA ILE A 153 1.85 9.65 1.62
C ILE A 153 3.17 8.98 1.28
N TYR A 154 3.14 7.90 0.49
CA TYR A 154 4.33 7.19 0.04
C TYR A 154 5.29 8.14 -0.67
N GLU A 155 4.83 8.88 -1.69
CA GLU A 155 5.66 9.78 -2.48
C GLU A 155 6.25 10.90 -1.63
N ARG A 156 5.45 11.50 -0.75
CA ARG A 156 5.92 12.53 0.17
C ARG A 156 7.01 12.00 1.11
N ARG A 157 6.78 10.87 1.77
CA ARG A 157 7.69 10.32 2.80
C ARG A 157 8.95 9.70 2.20
N VAL A 158 8.83 8.95 1.10
CA VAL A 158 9.97 8.36 0.39
C VAL A 158 10.77 9.41 -0.39
N GLY A 159 10.12 10.51 -0.81
CA GLY A 159 10.81 11.69 -1.33
C GLY A 159 11.66 12.38 -0.28
N LEU A 160 11.09 12.63 0.92
CA LEU A 160 11.81 13.23 2.05
C LEU A 160 12.98 12.35 2.53
N ALA A 161 12.78 11.03 2.64
CA ALA A 161 13.83 10.10 3.02
C ALA A 161 15.04 10.10 2.07
N ALA A 162 14.84 10.43 0.79
CA ALA A 162 15.91 10.55 -0.19
C ALA A 162 16.58 11.94 -0.21
N GLY A 163 15.89 13.00 0.24
CA GLY A 163 16.38 14.38 0.20
C GLY A 163 17.15 14.83 1.45
N SER A 164 17.01 14.14 2.58
CA SER A 164 17.69 14.48 3.84
C SER A 164 19.18 14.13 3.90
N GLY A 165 19.75 13.59 2.82
CA GLY A 165 21.18 13.28 2.68
C GLY A 165 22.05 14.44 2.16
N GLU A 166 21.45 15.55 1.72
CA GLU A 166 22.17 16.73 1.23
C GLU A 166 21.86 17.96 2.10
N ALA A 167 22.43 18.00 3.31
CA ALA A 167 22.51 19.24 4.08
C ALA A 167 23.83 19.28 4.87
N GLY A 168 24.85 19.86 4.26
CA GLY A 168 26.08 20.26 4.93
C GLY A 168 27.18 20.65 3.93
N PRO A 169 27.59 21.93 3.85
CA PRO A 169 28.92 22.29 3.39
C PRO A 169 30.01 21.82 4.37
#